data_AF-B9WB42-F1
#
_entry.id   AF-B9WB42-F1
#
_cell.length_a   1.000
_cell.length_b   1.000
_cell.length_c   1.000
_cell.angle_alpha   90.00
_cell.angle_beta   90.00
_cell.angle_gamma   90.00
#
_symmetry.space_group_name_H-M   'P 1'
#
loop_
_entity.id
_entity.type
_entity.pdbx_description
1 polymer ?
#
loop_
_entity_poly.entity_id
_entity_poly.type
_entity_poly.pdbx_seq_one_letter_code
_entity_poly.pdbx_strand_id
1 'polypeptide(L)'
;MPIELILSPLMRPAVHAKSILFAPHRNASHYVPKIKELPPPETISQYAVIRRIGTGSKVFDVFDTQRGKFPTGPKDPNERTFWFKRSRAAKGGYTMFSQDILHTGPNGEDEPIANVRAGLRGNVLLIRAPQAPAAELGWHIINHRVDAIDTYRMFTLCDGNTYQWTYRGQWLEKVSNVGEKESEVRERIGRVVPNGDFGFTLFIDESKMIREMALSTALCSYIDQWNTNLEVGGIYYGRQKGQVRWKRD
;
A
#
# COMPACT_ATOMS: atom_id res chain seq x y z
N MET A 1 23.37 12.80 0.93
CA MET A 1 21.94 13.17 0.79
C MET A 1 21.43 12.65 -0.53
N PRO A 2 20.26 11.98 -0.58
CA PRO A 2 19.68 11.56 -1.85
C PRO A 2 19.37 12.79 -2.71
N ILE A 3 19.78 12.79 -3.98
CA ILE A 3 19.47 13.85 -4.97
C ILE A 3 17.96 14.17 -5.00
N GLU A 4 17.12 13.17 -4.73
CA GLU A 4 15.67 13.28 -4.60
C GLU A 4 15.21 14.32 -3.56
N LEU A 5 15.95 14.49 -2.46
CA LEU A 5 15.62 15.47 -1.42
C LEU A 5 15.92 16.90 -1.88
N ILE A 6 16.94 17.08 -2.72
CA ILE A 6 17.35 18.37 -3.28
C ILE A 6 16.39 18.79 -4.40
N LEU A 7 15.96 17.83 -5.23
CA LEU A 7 15.06 18.09 -6.36
C LEU A 7 13.58 18.15 -5.96
N SER A 8 13.20 17.57 -4.82
CA SER A 8 11.81 17.51 -4.32
C SER A 8 11.07 18.87 -4.37
N PRO A 9 11.65 19.99 -3.91
CA PRO A 9 10.98 21.30 -3.94
C PRO A 9 10.66 21.82 -5.35
N LEU A 10 11.43 21.41 -6.37
CA LEU A 10 11.21 21.79 -7.77
C LEU A 10 10.32 20.79 -8.51
N MET A 11 10.52 19.51 -8.24
CA MET A 11 9.80 18.42 -8.93
C MET A 11 8.33 18.34 -8.49
N ARG A 12 8.02 18.59 -7.22
CA ARG A 12 6.62 18.53 -6.74
C ARG A 12 5.72 19.55 -7.44
N PRO A 13 6.06 20.86 -7.52
CA PRO A 13 5.27 21.83 -8.30
C PRO A 13 5.17 21.49 -9.78
N ALA A 14 6.26 21.01 -10.42
CA ALA A 14 6.26 20.67 -11.84
C ALA A 14 5.31 19.50 -12.16
N VAL A 15 5.34 18.44 -11.33
CA VAL A 15 4.43 17.31 -11.47
C VAL A 15 2.97 17.77 -11.19
N HIS A 16 2.77 18.72 -10.28
CA HIS A 16 1.45 19.27 -9.95
C HIS A 16 0.86 20.06 -11.12
N ALA A 17 1.64 20.98 -11.70
CA ALA A 17 1.24 21.75 -12.87
C ALA A 17 0.88 20.84 -14.06
N LYS A 18 1.70 19.81 -14.31
CA LYS A 18 1.40 18.78 -15.31
C LYS A 18 0.08 18.09 -14.99
N SER A 19 -0.15 17.66 -13.76
CA SER A 19 -1.38 16.97 -13.40
C SER A 19 -2.65 17.81 -13.62
N ILE A 20 -2.62 19.11 -13.29
CA ILE A 20 -3.75 20.03 -13.53
C ILE A 20 -4.00 20.18 -15.03
N LEU A 21 -2.94 20.36 -15.82
CA LEU A 21 -3.04 20.60 -17.26
C LEU A 21 -3.61 19.38 -18.02
N PHE A 22 -3.27 18.16 -17.58
CA PHE A 22 -3.75 16.93 -18.22
C PHE A 22 -5.07 16.39 -17.62
N ALA A 23 -5.57 16.92 -16.50
CA ALA A 23 -6.80 16.44 -15.87
C ALA A 23 -8.06 16.57 -16.76
N PRO A 24 -8.29 17.66 -17.52
CA PRO A 24 -9.49 17.79 -18.37
C PRO A 24 -9.51 16.79 -19.53
N HIS A 25 -8.37 16.60 -20.22
CA HIS A 25 -8.26 15.64 -21.32
C HIS A 25 -8.44 14.19 -20.82
N ARG A 26 -8.02 13.89 -19.59
CA ARG A 26 -8.19 12.59 -18.96
C ARG A 26 -9.67 12.28 -18.67
N ASN A 27 -10.39 13.23 -18.09
CA ASN A 27 -11.83 13.08 -17.82
C ASN A 27 -12.68 12.88 -19.09
N ALA A 28 -12.21 13.39 -20.24
CA ALA A 28 -12.90 13.25 -21.53
C ALA A 28 -12.54 11.97 -22.30
N SER A 29 -11.59 11.16 -21.81
CA SER A 29 -11.18 9.95 -22.51
C SER A 29 -12.14 8.79 -22.25
N HIS A 30 -12.66 8.18 -23.32
CA HIS A 30 -13.42 6.93 -23.26
C HIS A 30 -12.45 5.77 -22.98
N TYR A 31 -12.15 5.56 -21.71
CA TYR A 31 -11.35 4.44 -21.24
C TYR A 31 -12.22 3.61 -20.29
N VAL A 32 -12.57 2.39 -20.71
CA VAL A 32 -13.45 1.49 -19.98
C VAL A 32 -12.79 0.10 -19.90
N PRO A 33 -12.01 -0.18 -18.85
CA PRO A 33 -11.39 -1.49 -18.68
C PRO A 33 -12.44 -2.51 -18.25
N LYS A 34 -12.19 -3.79 -18.54
CA LYS A 34 -13.04 -4.87 -18.04
C LYS A 34 -12.68 -5.18 -16.59
N ILE A 35 -13.61 -4.93 -15.67
CA ILE A 35 -13.41 -5.17 -14.23
C ILE A 35 -13.98 -6.53 -13.85
N LYS A 36 -13.16 -7.38 -13.23
CA LYS A 36 -13.63 -8.56 -12.49
C LYS A 36 -13.71 -8.22 -11.01
N GLU A 37 -14.87 -8.45 -10.43
CA GLU A 37 -15.15 -8.08 -9.04
C GLU A 37 -14.45 -8.99 -8.02
N LEU A 38 -14.22 -8.43 -6.84
CA LEU A 38 -13.63 -9.17 -5.73
C LEU A 38 -14.62 -10.25 -5.26
N PRO A 39 -14.16 -11.47 -4.94
CA PRO A 39 -15.02 -12.46 -4.30
C PRO A 39 -15.64 -11.94 -2.99
N PRO A 40 -16.76 -12.52 -2.54
CA PRO A 40 -17.42 -12.10 -1.30
C PRO A 40 -16.46 -12.10 -0.10
N PRO A 41 -16.55 -11.11 0.82
CA PRO A 41 -15.66 -10.99 1.98
C PRO A 41 -15.54 -12.24 2.85
N GLU A 42 -16.60 -13.07 2.90
CA GLU A 42 -16.67 -14.32 3.67
C GLU A 42 -15.72 -15.42 3.15
N THR A 43 -15.26 -15.29 1.91
CA THR A 43 -14.40 -16.28 1.24
C THR A 43 -12.93 -15.92 1.26
N ILE A 44 -12.60 -14.65 1.52
CA ILE A 44 -11.25 -14.10 1.44
C ILE A 44 -10.69 -13.82 2.83
N SER A 45 -9.37 -13.76 2.92
CA SER A 45 -8.68 -13.48 4.17
C SER A 45 -8.80 -12.00 4.54
N GLN A 46 -8.89 -11.73 5.83
CA GLN A 46 -9.08 -10.38 6.35
C GLN A 46 -8.15 -10.11 7.53
N TYR A 47 -7.36 -9.04 7.41
CA TYR A 47 -6.37 -8.61 8.39
C TYR A 47 -6.63 -7.19 8.86
N ALA A 48 -6.58 -6.96 10.17
CA ALA A 48 -6.63 -5.63 10.76
C ALA A 48 -5.21 -5.13 11.02
N VAL A 49 -4.84 -4.02 10.38
CA VAL A 49 -3.57 -3.32 10.59
C VAL A 49 -3.85 -2.11 11.47
N ILE A 50 -3.43 -2.17 12.74
CA ILE A 50 -3.81 -1.20 13.77
C ILE A 50 -2.56 -0.56 14.38
N ARG A 51 -2.61 0.75 14.52
CA ARG A 51 -1.58 1.54 15.17
C ARG A 51 -1.52 1.22 16.66
N ARG A 52 -0.35 0.83 17.16
CA ARG A 52 -0.15 0.53 18.58
C ARG A 52 -0.31 1.78 19.44
N ILE A 53 -1.16 1.70 20.46
CA ILE A 53 -1.43 2.79 21.41
C ILE A 53 -0.12 3.23 22.08
N GLY A 54 0.04 4.54 22.27
CA GLY A 54 1.24 5.13 22.89
C GLY A 54 2.47 5.25 21.98
N THR A 55 2.50 4.57 20.83
CA THR A 55 3.66 4.63 19.92
C THR A 55 3.53 5.69 18.82
N GLY A 56 2.33 6.28 18.66
CA GLY A 56 2.00 7.09 17.48
C GLY A 56 2.11 6.26 16.21
N SER A 57 2.43 6.87 15.06
CA SER A 57 2.60 6.14 13.79
C SER A 57 3.98 5.47 13.66
N LYS A 58 4.49 4.90 14.76
CA LYS A 58 5.78 4.20 14.78
C LYS A 58 5.63 2.69 14.72
N VAL A 59 4.53 2.14 15.24
CA VAL A 59 4.29 0.71 15.21
C VAL A 59 2.86 0.44 14.75
N PHE A 60 2.73 -0.47 13.79
CA PHE A 60 1.44 -1.02 13.35
C PHE A 60 1.44 -2.51 13.59
N ASP A 61 0.50 -2.99 14.38
CA ASP A 61 0.28 -4.41 14.62
C ASP A 61 -0.70 -4.96 13.59
N VAL A 62 -0.48 -6.19 13.14
CA VAL A 62 -1.33 -6.88 12.17
C VAL A 62 -1.97 -8.06 12.87
N PHE A 63 -3.29 -8.11 12.83
CA PHE A 63 -4.10 -9.16 13.42
C PHE A 63 -4.92 -9.87 12.35
N ASP A 64 -5.01 -11.20 12.43
CA ASP A 64 -6.02 -11.95 11.71
C ASP A 64 -7.40 -11.69 12.35
N THR A 65 -8.35 -11.26 11.53
CA THR A 65 -9.73 -10.98 11.99
C THR A 65 -10.62 -12.21 11.98
N GLN A 66 -10.11 -13.36 11.51
CA GLN A 66 -10.87 -14.58 11.25
C GLN A 66 -12.11 -14.29 10.40
N ARG A 67 -11.90 -13.62 9.26
CA ARG A 67 -12.96 -13.21 8.31
C ARG A 67 -14.06 -12.37 8.98
N GLY A 68 -13.64 -11.41 9.80
CA GLY A 68 -14.54 -10.42 10.40
C GLY A 68 -15.15 -10.82 11.75
N LYS A 69 -14.85 -12.01 12.28
CA LYS A 69 -15.24 -12.40 13.64
C LYS A 69 -14.64 -11.46 14.69
N PHE A 70 -13.43 -10.96 14.44
CA PHE A 70 -12.73 -9.98 15.27
C PHE A 70 -12.32 -8.76 14.43
N PRO A 71 -13.20 -7.76 14.23
CA PRO A 71 -12.97 -6.66 13.30
C PRO A 71 -11.72 -5.82 13.58
N THR A 72 -11.32 -5.73 14.84
CA THR A 72 -10.13 -5.00 15.30
C THR A 72 -9.01 -5.94 15.75
N GLY A 73 -9.06 -7.21 15.36
CA GLY A 73 -8.18 -8.25 15.90
C GLY A 73 -8.65 -8.76 17.27
N PRO A 74 -7.99 -9.82 17.76
CA PRO A 74 -8.28 -10.45 19.05
C PRO A 74 -8.01 -9.51 20.23
N LYS A 75 -8.60 -9.85 21.39
CA LYS A 75 -8.47 -9.04 22.62
C LYS A 75 -7.06 -9.09 23.21
N ASP A 76 -6.31 -10.18 22.96
CA ASP A 76 -4.93 -10.31 23.42
C ASP A 76 -3.96 -9.66 22.41
N PRO A 77 -3.20 -8.62 22.82
CA PRO A 77 -2.18 -8.00 21.98
C PRO A 77 -1.05 -8.95 21.53
N ASN A 78 -0.87 -10.09 22.20
CA ASN A 78 0.15 -11.08 21.85
C ASN A 78 -0.24 -11.96 20.66
N GLU A 79 -1.51 -12.00 20.29
CA GLU A 79 -2.02 -12.76 19.13
C GLU A 79 -1.80 -12.03 17.80
N ARG A 80 -0.90 -11.03 17.75
CA ARG A 80 -0.51 -10.39 16.49
C ARG A 80 0.20 -11.39 15.59
N THR A 81 -0.11 -11.38 14.30
CA THR A 81 0.55 -12.21 13.29
C THR A 81 1.84 -11.54 12.81
N PHE A 82 1.78 -10.23 12.60
CA PHE A 82 2.90 -9.41 12.16
C PHE A 82 2.90 -8.07 12.86
N TRP A 83 4.02 -7.35 12.79
CA TRP A 83 4.05 -5.94 13.11
C TRP A 83 5.04 -5.19 12.23
N PHE A 84 4.70 -3.95 11.92
CA PHE A 84 5.57 -3.00 11.24
C PHE A 84 6.16 -2.05 12.25
N LYS A 85 7.49 -1.95 12.28
CA LYS A 85 8.23 -0.98 13.09
C LYS A 85 8.85 0.06 12.18
N ARG A 86 8.55 1.32 12.44
CA ARG A 86 9.10 2.43 11.68
C ARG A 86 10.60 2.57 11.92
N SER A 87 11.35 2.77 10.84
CA SER A 87 12.76 3.11 10.88
C SER A 87 12.97 4.49 11.49
N ARG A 88 14.03 4.63 12.32
CA ARG A 88 14.47 5.94 12.82
C ARG A 88 15.12 6.80 11.73
N ALA A 89 15.70 6.17 10.71
CA ALA A 89 16.45 6.84 9.66
C ALA A 89 15.56 7.47 8.57
N ALA A 90 14.34 6.97 8.37
CA ALA A 90 13.46 7.42 7.29
C ALA A 90 12.00 7.56 7.73
N LYS A 91 11.38 8.72 7.45
CA LYS A 91 10.01 9.05 7.87
C LYS A 91 8.91 8.17 7.24
N GLY A 92 9.20 7.50 6.13
CA GLY A 92 8.33 6.52 5.47
C GLY A 92 8.90 5.09 5.45
N GLY A 93 9.99 4.83 6.16
CA GLY A 93 10.61 3.50 6.21
C GLY A 93 10.01 2.65 7.33
N TYR A 94 9.60 1.42 7.03
CA TYR A 94 9.08 0.45 7.99
C TYR A 94 9.72 -0.91 7.77
N THR A 95 9.93 -1.65 8.84
CA THR A 95 10.39 -3.03 8.81
C THR A 95 9.28 -3.91 9.36
N MET A 96 8.89 -4.91 8.60
CA MET A 96 7.88 -5.89 8.96
C MET A 96 8.57 -7.08 9.64
N PHE A 97 7.96 -7.56 10.71
CA PHE A 97 8.38 -8.74 11.47
C PHE A 97 7.20 -9.68 11.64
N SER A 98 7.48 -10.95 11.94
CA SER A 98 6.47 -11.99 12.13
C SER A 98 6.58 -12.63 13.50
N GLN A 99 5.43 -12.98 14.07
CA GLN A 99 5.33 -13.69 15.33
C GLN A 99 5.90 -15.12 15.23
N ASP A 100 5.84 -15.73 14.05
CA ASP A 100 6.25 -17.13 13.81
C ASP A 100 7.77 -17.34 13.91
N ILE A 101 8.56 -16.26 13.83
CA ILE A 101 10.03 -16.29 13.81
C ILE A 101 10.64 -15.33 14.84
N LEU A 102 9.97 -15.17 15.98
CA LEU A 102 10.51 -14.39 17.09
C LEU A 102 11.81 -15.02 17.60
N HIS A 103 12.79 -14.16 17.88
CA HIS A 103 14.05 -14.55 18.48
C HIS A 103 14.84 -15.64 17.71
N THR A 104 14.61 -15.79 16.40
CA THR A 104 15.33 -16.78 15.58
C THR A 104 16.68 -16.29 15.07
N GLY A 105 17.00 -15.00 15.23
CA GLY A 105 18.27 -14.44 14.78
C GLY A 105 19.48 -14.96 15.57
N PRO A 106 20.72 -14.74 15.06
CA PRO A 106 21.94 -15.27 15.67
C PRO A 106 22.16 -14.91 17.15
N ASN A 107 21.61 -13.77 17.59
CA ASN A 107 21.70 -13.29 18.97
C ASN A 107 20.35 -13.33 19.72
N GLY A 108 19.36 -14.10 19.24
CA GLY A 108 17.99 -14.05 19.74
C GLY A 108 17.22 -12.79 19.32
N GLU A 109 17.67 -12.14 18.24
CA GLU A 109 17.03 -10.96 17.67
C GLU A 109 15.84 -11.34 16.76
N ASP A 110 14.90 -10.42 16.61
CA ASP A 110 13.77 -10.58 15.69
C ASP A 110 14.23 -10.38 14.24
N GLU A 111 13.98 -11.38 13.39
CA GLU A 111 14.37 -11.31 11.98
C GLU A 111 13.34 -10.56 11.14
N PRO A 112 13.77 -9.65 10.26
CA PRO A 112 12.86 -8.91 9.39
C PRO A 112 12.35 -9.79 8.25
N ILE A 113 11.05 -9.72 7.97
CA ILE A 113 10.44 -10.42 6.82
C ILE A 113 10.32 -9.53 5.59
N ALA A 114 10.16 -8.22 5.79
CA ALA A 114 10.14 -7.24 4.70
C ALA A 114 10.60 -5.86 5.17
N ASN A 115 11.16 -5.06 4.27
CA ASN A 115 11.39 -3.63 4.48
C ASN A 115 10.57 -2.84 3.47
N VAL A 116 9.81 -1.86 3.96
CA VAL A 116 8.94 -0.99 3.17
C VAL A 116 9.50 0.43 3.21
N ARG A 117 9.54 1.10 2.07
CA ARG A 117 9.78 2.54 1.99
C ARG A 117 8.65 3.19 1.22
N ALA A 118 7.90 4.01 1.93
CA ALA A 118 6.90 4.90 1.37
C ALA A 118 7.56 6.18 0.83
N GLY A 119 7.13 6.63 -0.36
CA GLY A 119 7.46 7.90 -0.96
C GLY A 119 6.91 8.07 -2.39
N LEU A 120 7.43 9.06 -3.12
CA LEU A 120 7.10 9.26 -4.54
C LEU A 120 7.44 7.99 -5.36
N ARG A 121 8.61 7.41 -5.08
CA ARG A 121 9.02 6.07 -5.51
C ARG A 121 9.05 5.18 -4.28
N GLY A 122 8.05 4.32 -4.14
CA GLY A 122 7.99 3.37 -3.04
C GLY A 122 8.80 2.12 -3.36
N ASN A 123 9.21 1.37 -2.37
CA ASN A 123 9.72 0.03 -2.58
C ASN A 123 9.43 -0.91 -1.40
N VAL A 124 9.40 -2.20 -1.70
CA VAL A 124 9.31 -3.28 -0.72
C VAL A 124 10.46 -4.24 -0.99
N LEU A 125 11.34 -4.44 -0.02
CA LEU A 125 12.30 -5.54 -0.03
C LEU A 125 11.66 -6.71 0.72
N LEU A 126 11.22 -7.74 0.01
CA LEU A 126 10.75 -8.98 0.60
C LEU A 126 11.95 -9.87 0.93
N ILE A 127 12.16 -10.15 2.21
CA ILE A 127 13.31 -10.93 2.70
C ILE A 127 12.90 -12.38 2.91
N ARG A 128 11.72 -12.59 3.52
CA ARG A 128 11.23 -13.91 3.87
C ARG A 128 9.72 -13.96 3.77
N ALA A 129 9.22 -14.89 2.98
CA ALA A 129 7.81 -15.24 2.91
C ALA A 129 7.71 -16.74 2.60
N PRO A 130 7.33 -17.59 3.58
CA PRO A 130 7.36 -19.04 3.41
C PRO A 130 6.50 -19.57 2.26
N GLN A 131 5.41 -18.87 1.95
CA GLN A 131 4.48 -19.23 0.87
C GLN A 131 4.82 -18.58 -0.47
N ALA A 132 5.84 -17.72 -0.52
CA ALA A 132 6.23 -17.05 -1.75
C ALA A 132 7.20 -17.92 -2.57
N PRO A 133 7.11 -17.91 -3.90
CA PRO A 133 8.17 -18.41 -4.76
C PRO A 133 9.50 -17.70 -4.45
N ALA A 134 10.62 -18.42 -4.49
CA ALA A 134 11.93 -17.84 -4.20
C ALA A 134 12.28 -16.65 -5.12
N ALA A 135 11.76 -16.65 -6.36
CA ALA A 135 11.91 -15.56 -7.32
C ALA A 135 11.21 -14.26 -6.90
N GLU A 136 10.27 -14.33 -5.95
CA GLU A 136 9.58 -13.16 -5.40
C GLU A 136 10.39 -12.48 -4.28
N LEU A 137 11.44 -13.11 -3.76
CA LEU A 137 12.30 -12.51 -2.76
C LEU A 137 13.18 -11.44 -3.42
N GLY A 138 13.38 -10.32 -2.73
CA GLY A 138 14.15 -9.18 -3.22
C GLY A 138 13.34 -7.90 -3.34
N TRP A 139 13.83 -6.98 -4.19
CA TRP A 139 13.31 -5.62 -4.29
C TRP A 139 12.16 -5.50 -5.29
N HIS A 140 11.03 -5.03 -4.79
CA HIS A 140 9.85 -4.65 -5.55
C HIS A 140 9.70 -3.14 -5.58
N ILE A 141 9.69 -2.57 -6.78
CA ILE A 141 9.57 -1.13 -6.96
C ILE A 141 8.10 -0.77 -7.13
N ILE A 142 7.62 0.14 -6.29
CA ILE A 142 6.28 0.69 -6.38
C ILE A 142 6.34 1.99 -7.18
N ASN A 143 5.87 1.90 -8.41
CA ASN A 143 5.78 3.03 -9.32
C ASN A 143 4.44 3.74 -9.14
N HIS A 144 4.46 5.03 -9.45
CA HIS A 144 3.29 5.86 -9.43
C HIS A 144 2.79 6.08 -10.87
N ARG A 145 1.53 5.75 -11.14
CA ARG A 145 0.88 5.97 -12.44
C ARG A 145 -0.47 6.62 -12.23
N VAL A 146 -0.88 7.45 -13.18
CA VAL A 146 -2.19 8.10 -13.18
C VAL A 146 -2.78 7.91 -14.56
N ASP A 147 -4.03 7.48 -14.63
CA ASP A 147 -4.79 7.43 -15.88
C ASP A 147 -6.03 8.32 -15.80
N ALA A 148 -7.03 8.05 -16.64
CA ALA A 148 -8.29 8.78 -16.68
C ALA A 148 -9.27 8.45 -15.55
N ILE A 149 -9.14 7.26 -14.96
CA ILE A 149 -10.04 6.72 -13.95
C ILE A 149 -9.52 7.06 -12.55
N ASP A 150 -8.25 6.76 -12.29
CA ASP A 150 -7.68 6.89 -10.95
C ASP A 150 -6.16 7.13 -10.96
N THR A 151 -5.61 7.23 -9.76
CA THR A 151 -4.19 7.12 -9.51
C THR A 151 -3.86 5.75 -8.91
N TYR A 152 -2.72 5.21 -9.34
CA TYR A 152 -2.28 3.86 -9.06
C TYR A 152 -0.88 3.82 -8.46
N ARG A 153 -0.72 2.96 -7.46
CA ARG A 153 0.57 2.45 -7.03
C ARG A 153 0.77 1.07 -7.61
N MET A 154 1.63 0.99 -8.64
CA MET A 154 1.83 -0.20 -9.45
C MET A 154 3.13 -0.90 -9.09
N PHE A 155 3.11 -2.23 -9.09
CA PHE A 155 4.27 -3.08 -8.91
C PHE A 155 4.10 -4.34 -9.73
N THR A 156 5.20 -5.00 -10.08
CA THR A 156 5.20 -6.22 -10.89
C THR A 156 5.83 -7.31 -10.06
N LEU A 157 5.18 -8.47 -10.01
CA LEU A 157 5.70 -9.66 -9.30
C LEU A 157 6.41 -10.60 -10.29
N CYS A 158 7.05 -11.64 -9.78
CA CYS A 158 7.82 -12.59 -10.61
C CYS A 158 6.94 -13.41 -11.57
N ASP A 159 5.62 -13.45 -11.33
CA ASP A 159 4.62 -14.07 -12.19
C ASP A 159 4.38 -13.30 -13.51
N GLY A 160 5.07 -12.17 -13.71
CA GLY A 160 4.97 -11.32 -14.89
C GLY A 160 3.72 -10.44 -14.93
N ASN A 161 2.85 -10.53 -13.91
CA ASN A 161 1.65 -9.72 -13.84
C ASN A 161 1.92 -8.40 -13.13
N THR A 162 1.20 -7.37 -13.56
CA THR A 162 1.23 -6.07 -12.90
C THR A 162 0.08 -5.98 -11.92
N TYR A 163 0.39 -5.52 -10.72
CA TYR A 163 -0.57 -5.29 -9.65
C TYR A 163 -0.64 -3.80 -9.36
N GLN A 164 -1.83 -3.32 -8.99
CA GLN A 164 -2.02 -1.91 -8.69
C GLN A 164 -2.96 -1.69 -7.51
N TRP A 165 -2.60 -0.74 -6.65
CA TRP A 165 -3.49 -0.17 -5.66
C TRP A 165 -4.17 1.08 -6.21
N THR A 166 -5.50 1.10 -6.19
CA THR A 166 -6.30 2.26 -6.60
C THR A 166 -6.41 3.27 -5.46
N TYR A 167 -6.47 4.57 -5.78
CA TYR A 167 -6.61 5.61 -4.76
C TYR A 167 -8.04 5.67 -4.21
N ARG A 168 -9.02 5.83 -5.12
CA ARG A 168 -10.42 6.11 -4.76
C ARG A 168 -11.12 4.89 -4.18
N GLY A 169 -10.93 3.75 -4.84
CA GLY A 169 -11.58 2.49 -4.46
C GLY A 169 -10.79 1.67 -3.44
N GLN A 170 -9.50 1.96 -3.28
CA GLN A 170 -8.59 1.24 -2.38
C GLN A 170 -8.58 -0.26 -2.68
N TRP A 171 -8.75 -0.60 -3.95
CA TRP A 171 -8.72 -1.95 -4.49
C TRP A 171 -7.31 -2.35 -4.85
N LEU A 172 -6.96 -3.60 -4.58
CA LEU A 172 -5.82 -4.25 -5.19
C LEU A 172 -6.31 -4.96 -6.44
N GLU A 173 -5.77 -4.57 -7.58
CA GLU A 173 -6.13 -5.10 -8.89
C GLU A 173 -4.93 -5.80 -9.52
N LYS A 174 -5.14 -7.03 -10.00
CA LYS A 174 -4.25 -7.69 -10.95
C LYS A 174 -4.63 -7.25 -12.35
N VAL A 175 -3.70 -6.66 -13.08
CA VAL A 175 -3.93 -6.05 -14.38
C VAL A 175 -3.26 -6.86 -15.47
N SER A 176 -4.03 -7.26 -16.47
CA SER A 176 -3.57 -7.87 -17.71
C SER A 176 -3.72 -6.87 -18.86
N ASN A 177 -2.77 -6.86 -19.81
CA ASN A 177 -2.73 -5.94 -20.96
C ASN A 177 -2.70 -4.45 -20.56
N VAL A 178 -1.81 -4.11 -19.63
CA VAL A 178 -1.68 -2.77 -19.07
C VAL A 178 -1.51 -1.72 -20.18
N GLY A 179 -2.41 -0.74 -20.23
CA GLY A 179 -2.37 0.37 -21.19
C GLY A 179 -3.11 0.11 -22.50
N GLU A 180 -3.58 -1.11 -22.73
CA GLU A 180 -4.43 -1.43 -23.87
C GLU A 180 -5.90 -1.15 -23.51
N LYS A 181 -6.34 0.09 -23.73
CA LYS A 181 -7.68 0.63 -23.39
C LYS A 181 -8.80 -0.39 -23.16
N GLU A 182 -9.29 -1.01 -24.22
CA GLU A 182 -10.48 -1.88 -24.20
C GLU A 182 -10.16 -3.35 -23.88
N SER A 183 -8.91 -3.78 -24.09
CA SER A 183 -8.44 -5.14 -23.78
C SER A 183 -7.83 -5.26 -22.39
N GLU A 184 -7.69 -4.15 -21.66
CA GLU A 184 -7.18 -4.15 -20.29
C GLU A 184 -8.22 -4.79 -19.36
N VAL A 185 -7.78 -5.84 -18.67
CA VAL A 185 -8.59 -6.56 -17.69
C VAL A 185 -8.03 -6.26 -16.31
N ARG A 186 -8.88 -5.75 -15.43
CA ARG A 186 -8.56 -5.45 -14.03
C ARG A 186 -9.32 -6.41 -13.13
N GLU A 187 -8.61 -7.33 -12.50
CA GLU A 187 -9.18 -8.28 -11.58
C GLU A 187 -8.95 -7.84 -10.14
N ARG A 188 -10.02 -7.52 -9.41
CA ARG A 188 -9.93 -7.16 -8.00
C ARG A 188 -9.62 -8.41 -7.18
N ILE A 189 -8.49 -8.39 -6.51
CA ILE A 189 -7.99 -9.48 -5.67
C ILE A 189 -7.85 -9.08 -4.20
N GLY A 190 -7.98 -7.80 -3.90
CA GLY A 190 -8.03 -7.31 -2.52
C GLY A 190 -8.65 -5.93 -2.40
N ARG A 191 -8.86 -5.51 -1.16
CA ARG A 191 -9.39 -4.20 -0.81
C ARG A 191 -8.83 -3.74 0.52
N VAL A 192 -8.61 -2.44 0.66
CA VAL A 192 -8.34 -1.81 1.94
C VAL A 192 -9.53 -0.96 2.38
N VAL A 193 -9.88 -1.03 3.66
CA VAL A 193 -10.88 -0.18 4.31
C VAL A 193 -10.20 0.56 5.46
N PRO A 194 -9.98 1.89 5.35
CA PRO A 194 -9.36 2.68 6.41
C PRO A 194 -10.22 2.73 7.67
N ASN A 195 -9.58 2.50 8.82
CA ASN A 195 -10.18 2.61 10.14
C ASN A 195 -9.87 4.00 10.74
N GLY A 196 -10.08 5.06 9.96
CA GLY A 196 -9.70 6.43 10.30
C GLY A 196 -8.20 6.57 10.61
N ASP A 197 -7.89 7.23 11.73
CA ASP A 197 -6.51 7.50 12.18
C ASP A 197 -5.85 6.30 12.90
N PHE A 198 -6.58 5.20 13.06
CA PHE A 198 -6.12 4.01 13.81
C PHE A 198 -5.44 2.97 12.94
N GLY A 199 -5.57 3.05 11.61
CA GLY A 199 -5.00 2.09 10.68
C GLY A 199 -5.99 1.70 9.59
N PHE A 200 -5.98 0.45 9.17
CA PHE A 200 -6.84 -0.05 8.09
C PHE A 200 -7.08 -1.55 8.19
N THR A 201 -8.14 -2.02 7.54
CA THR A 201 -8.44 -3.43 7.36
C THR A 201 -8.13 -3.82 5.92
N LEU A 202 -7.31 -4.86 5.73
CA LEU A 202 -6.99 -5.45 4.45
C LEU A 202 -7.85 -6.69 4.22
N PHE A 203 -8.47 -6.78 3.05
CA PHE A 203 -9.13 -7.96 2.49
C PHE A 203 -8.27 -8.44 1.32
N ILE A 204 -7.95 -9.73 1.28
CA ILE A 204 -7.04 -10.27 0.26
C ILE A 204 -7.39 -11.71 -0.10
N ASP A 205 -7.40 -11.98 -1.41
CA ASP A 205 -7.42 -13.32 -1.96
C ASP A 205 -5.98 -13.88 -1.99
N GLU A 206 -5.63 -14.65 -0.95
CA GLU A 206 -4.29 -15.23 -0.79
C GLU A 206 -3.94 -16.27 -1.87
N SER A 207 -4.92 -16.74 -2.65
CA SER A 207 -4.63 -17.63 -3.79
C SER A 207 -3.96 -16.89 -4.95
N LYS A 208 -4.04 -15.55 -4.99
CA LYS A 208 -3.53 -14.70 -6.08
C LYS A 208 -2.43 -13.75 -5.65
N MET A 209 -2.27 -13.50 -4.36
CA MET A 209 -1.27 -12.58 -3.82
C MET A 209 -0.80 -13.05 -2.45
N ILE A 210 0.52 -13.05 -2.27
CA ILE A 210 1.14 -13.39 -0.99
C ILE A 210 0.79 -12.32 0.06
N ARG A 211 0.34 -12.77 1.24
CA ARG A 211 -0.10 -11.88 2.33
C ARG A 211 0.94 -10.84 2.74
N GLU A 212 2.22 -11.21 2.85
CA GLU A 212 3.30 -10.30 3.25
C GLU A 212 3.47 -9.16 2.24
N MET A 213 3.29 -9.46 0.95
CA MET A 213 3.38 -8.48 -0.12
C MET A 213 2.16 -7.58 -0.17
N ALA A 214 0.96 -8.14 -0.01
CA ALA A 214 -0.26 -7.35 0.10
C ALA A 214 -0.21 -6.38 1.28
N LEU A 215 0.19 -6.84 2.47
CA LEU A 215 0.32 -6.00 3.67
C LEU A 215 1.38 -4.91 3.49
N SER A 216 2.54 -5.25 2.93
CA SER A 216 3.66 -4.32 2.73
C SER A 216 3.33 -3.22 1.72
N THR A 217 2.75 -3.59 0.58
CA THR A 217 2.35 -2.63 -0.46
C THR A 217 1.15 -1.80 -0.03
N ALA A 218 0.19 -2.39 0.70
CA ALA A 218 -0.93 -1.66 1.30
C ALA A 218 -0.45 -0.64 2.32
N LEU A 219 0.52 -0.97 3.19
CA LEU A 219 1.08 -0.02 4.13
C LEU A 219 1.78 1.14 3.42
N CYS A 220 2.51 0.87 2.34
CA CYS A 220 3.12 1.90 1.50
C CYS A 220 2.06 2.88 0.98
N SER A 221 0.98 2.35 0.39
CA SER A 221 -0.15 3.16 -0.11
C SER A 221 -0.89 3.87 1.03
N TYR A 222 -1.03 3.26 2.22
CA TYR A 222 -1.66 3.91 3.37
C TYR A 222 -0.87 5.13 3.84
N ILE A 223 0.46 5.03 3.90
CA ILE A 223 1.33 6.13 4.35
C ILE A 223 1.36 7.26 3.31
N ASP A 224 1.50 6.92 2.03
CA ASP A 224 1.74 7.92 0.99
C ASP A 224 0.49 8.47 0.34
N GLN A 225 -0.53 7.63 0.19
CA GLN A 225 -1.64 7.87 -0.72
C GLN A 225 -2.94 8.00 0.08
N TRP A 226 -3.38 6.98 0.82
CA TRP A 226 -4.71 6.99 1.46
C TRP A 226 -4.82 7.84 2.73
N ASN A 227 -3.71 8.20 3.39
CA ASN A 227 -3.72 9.08 4.56
C ASN A 227 -3.39 10.55 4.22
N THR A 228 -3.82 11.00 3.05
CA THR A 228 -3.53 12.35 2.53
C THR A 228 -4.80 13.15 2.26
N ASN A 229 -4.70 14.49 2.34
CA ASN A 229 -5.87 15.38 2.32
C ASN A 229 -6.24 15.87 0.92
N LEU A 230 -5.26 15.92 0.01
CA LEU A 230 -5.39 16.47 -1.33
C LEU A 230 -4.63 15.55 -2.29
N GLU A 231 -5.34 15.11 -3.32
CA GLU A 231 -4.76 14.46 -4.50
C GLU A 231 -4.88 15.43 -5.67
N VAL A 232 -3.76 15.78 -6.29
CA VAL A 232 -3.77 16.52 -7.56
C VAL A 232 -2.96 15.72 -8.57
N GLY A 233 -3.69 15.07 -9.48
CA GLY A 233 -3.27 13.98 -10.37
C GLY A 233 -2.10 13.15 -9.83
N GLY A 234 -2.36 12.54 -8.67
CA GLY A 234 -1.48 11.59 -8.00
C GLY A 234 -0.34 12.18 -7.17
N ILE A 235 -0.29 13.51 -6.98
CA ILE A 235 0.50 14.08 -5.89
C ILE A 235 -0.36 14.13 -4.64
N TYR A 236 0.15 13.51 -3.57
CA TYR A 236 -0.51 13.38 -2.29
C TYR A 236 0.10 14.31 -1.26
N TYR A 237 -0.70 15.23 -0.72
CA TYR A 237 -0.27 16.12 0.35
C TYR A 237 -0.66 15.53 1.72
N GLY A 238 0.34 15.17 2.51
CA GLY A 238 0.14 14.65 3.85
C GLY A 238 -0.66 15.61 4.73
N ARG A 239 -1.50 15.04 5.61
CA ARG A 239 -2.36 15.78 6.55
C ARG A 239 -1.51 16.68 7.46
N GLN A 240 -1.51 17.99 7.22
CA GLN A 240 -0.91 18.97 8.12
C GLN A 240 -1.92 19.37 9.21
N LYS A 241 -1.54 19.23 10.48
CA LYS A 241 -2.34 19.75 11.60
C LYS A 241 -2.40 21.28 11.49
N GLY A 242 -3.60 21.84 11.36
CA GLY A 242 -3.83 23.29 11.41
C GLY A 242 -4.07 23.99 10.06
N GLN A 243 -4.02 23.30 8.91
CA GLN A 243 -4.43 23.91 7.64
C GLN A 243 -5.94 23.78 7.43
N VAL A 244 -6.58 24.92 7.15
CA VAL A 244 -8.03 25.09 7.01
C VAL A 244 -8.50 24.54 5.66
N ARG A 245 -9.61 23.77 5.69
CA ARG A 245 -10.22 22.95 4.63
C ARG A 245 -10.52 23.60 3.26
N TRP A 246 -10.29 24.89 3.06
CA TRP A 246 -10.82 25.60 1.87
C TRP A 246 -9.89 26.65 1.24
N LYS A 247 -8.66 26.84 1.71
CA LYS A 247 -7.71 27.68 0.96
C LYS A 247 -7.09 26.89 -0.19
N ARG A 248 -7.75 27.00 -1.35
CA ARG A 248 -7.05 27.09 -2.64
C ARG A 248 -6.13 28.31 -2.55
N ASP A 249 -4.83 28.07 -2.60
CA ASP A 249 -3.92 28.99 -3.27
C ASP A 249 -3.50 28.30 -4.57
#